data_AF-A0A7W8D2I9-F1
#
_entry.id   AF-A0A7W8D2I9-F1
#
_cell.length_a   1.000
_cell.length_b   1.000
_cell.length_c   1.000
_cell.angle_alpha   90.00
_cell.angle_beta   90.00
_cell.angle_gamma   90.00
#
_symmetry.space_group_name_H-M   'P 1'
#
loop_
_entity.id
_entity.type
_entity.pdbx_description
1 polymer ?
#
loop_
_entity_poly.entity_id
_entity_poly.type
_entity_poly.pdbx_seq_one_letter_code
_entity_poly.pdbx_strand_id
1 'polypeptide(L)'
;MKTSPDISARSSDRELAGRHESSAWVSGRNCVYTDTGHKTYRVSIKTEHGWKTYGRFNDLETATYVANIAILVENLEVRYELNKEIGTKDRQELAIWRATSNNSDLEKIAASRFERVRIALESVREKERSEAEALLDKIKRARDRVFEEAWLPPERLKAIRSMSNDDLVDFIKVKKRGPEYDVAMAEAVRRFKRLDLPRQA
;
A
#
# COMPACT_ATOMS: atom_id res chain seq x y z
N MET A 1 7.80 -4.67 4.62
CA MET A 1 6.80 -5.64 5.15
C MET A 1 5.78 -4.84 5.95
N LYS A 2 4.55 -4.68 5.43
CA LYS A 2 3.45 -4.14 6.22
C LYS A 2 2.92 -5.32 7.04
N THR A 3 3.22 -5.34 8.35
CA THR A 3 2.50 -6.21 9.29
C THR A 3 1.05 -5.80 9.23
N SER A 4 0.22 -6.60 8.54
CA SER A 4 -1.22 -6.50 8.69
C SER A 4 -1.52 -6.55 10.19
N PRO A 5 -2.39 -5.68 10.71
CA PRO A 5 -2.86 -5.82 12.07
C PRO A 5 -3.41 -7.25 12.21
N ASP A 6 -3.11 -7.91 13.31
CA ASP A 6 -3.82 -9.12 13.73
C ASP A 6 -5.29 -8.75 13.92
N ILE A 7 -6.05 -8.72 12.81
CA ILE A 7 -7.49 -8.80 12.80
C ILE A 7 -7.73 -10.15 13.46
N SER A 8 -8.22 -10.15 14.71
CA SER A 8 -8.63 -11.35 15.43
C SER A 8 -9.79 -11.99 14.67
N ALA A 9 -9.48 -12.64 13.55
CA ALA A 9 -10.41 -13.13 12.55
C ALA A 9 -11.16 -14.40 13.01
N ARG A 10 -10.87 -14.90 14.21
CA ARG A 10 -11.44 -16.12 14.78
C ARG A 10 -11.53 -16.01 16.29
N SER A 11 -12.34 -15.08 16.79
CA SER A 11 -12.65 -15.11 18.22
C SER A 11 -13.69 -16.21 18.49
N SER A 12 -13.26 -17.29 19.13
CA SER A 12 -14.13 -18.31 19.73
C SER A 12 -14.59 -17.91 21.14
N ASP A 13 -14.55 -16.62 21.50
CA ASP A 13 -14.93 -16.15 22.82
C ASP A 13 -16.40 -16.47 23.10
N ARG A 14 -16.65 -17.26 24.14
CA ARG A 14 -18.01 -17.54 24.63
C ARG A 14 -18.77 -16.28 25.03
N GLU A 15 -18.06 -15.22 25.42
CA GLU A 15 -18.67 -13.90 25.68
C GLU A 15 -19.25 -13.27 24.41
N LEU A 16 -18.71 -13.63 23.23
CA LEU A 16 -19.23 -13.16 21.96
C LEU A 16 -20.45 -13.92 21.45
N ALA A 17 -20.61 -15.18 21.86
CA ALA A 17 -21.67 -16.06 21.36
C ALA A 17 -22.86 -16.17 22.32
N GLY A 18 -22.83 -15.48 23.46
CA GLY A 18 -23.69 -15.88 24.58
C GLY A 18 -23.40 -17.34 25.00
N ARG A 19 -24.00 -17.82 26.08
CA ARG A 19 -23.70 -19.21 26.52
C ARG A 19 -24.23 -20.30 25.58
N HIS A 20 -25.04 -19.98 24.55
CA HIS A 20 -25.82 -20.96 23.80
C HIS A 20 -26.04 -20.68 22.29
N GLU A 21 -25.36 -19.71 21.65
CA GLU A 21 -25.62 -19.37 20.23
C GLU A 21 -24.51 -19.90 19.30
N SER A 22 -24.91 -20.43 18.14
CA SER A 22 -24.02 -20.64 16.99
C SER A 22 -23.80 -19.31 16.29
N SER A 23 -22.63 -18.71 16.53
CA SER A 23 -22.26 -17.40 15.96
C SER A 23 -21.12 -17.52 14.95
N ALA A 24 -21.10 -16.62 13.97
CA ALA A 24 -20.02 -16.52 13.01
C ALA A 24 -19.61 -15.06 12.77
N TRP A 25 -18.32 -14.86 12.55
CA TRP A 25 -17.75 -13.55 12.25
C TRP A 25 -18.02 -13.15 10.80
N VAL A 26 -18.49 -11.92 10.58
CA VAL A 26 -18.62 -11.38 9.22
C VAL A 26 -17.37 -10.56 8.89
N SER A 27 -16.45 -11.21 8.17
CA SER A 27 -15.24 -10.56 7.67
C SER A 27 -15.59 -9.36 6.79
N GLY A 28 -14.83 -8.26 6.91
CA GLY A 28 -15.07 -7.04 6.14
C GLY A 28 -16.41 -6.36 6.45
N ARG A 29 -17.02 -6.66 7.61
CA ARG A 29 -18.16 -5.94 8.19
C ARG A 29 -17.98 -5.63 9.68
N ASN A 30 -17.03 -6.29 10.34
CA ASN A 30 -16.64 -6.12 11.75
C ASN A 30 -17.79 -6.30 12.74
N CYS A 31 -18.61 -7.32 12.49
CA CYS A 31 -19.71 -7.70 13.36
C CYS A 31 -19.80 -9.24 13.51
N VAL A 32 -20.45 -9.67 14.59
CA VAL A 32 -20.77 -11.08 14.85
C VAL A 32 -22.26 -11.27 14.57
N TYR A 33 -22.66 -12.29 13.83
CA TYR A 33 -24.08 -12.65 13.71
C TYR A 33 -24.41 -13.92 14.48
N THR A 34 -25.69 -14.05 14.81
CA THR A 34 -26.30 -15.20 15.47
C THR A 34 -27.15 -15.95 14.45
N ASP A 35 -27.01 -17.27 14.37
CA ASP A 35 -27.71 -18.12 13.39
C ASP A 35 -28.99 -18.78 13.96
N THR A 36 -29.58 -18.20 15.01
CA THR A 36 -30.77 -18.78 15.66
C THR A 36 -32.05 -18.27 15.01
N GLY A 37 -32.40 -18.79 13.83
CA GLY A 37 -33.72 -18.66 13.19
C GLY A 37 -34.12 -17.28 12.65
N HIS A 38 -33.61 -16.21 13.25
CA HIS A 38 -33.67 -14.82 12.77
C HIS A 38 -32.24 -14.27 12.72
N LYS A 39 -31.83 -13.70 11.58
CA LYS A 39 -30.48 -13.12 11.45
C LYS A 39 -30.38 -11.84 12.28
N THR A 40 -29.85 -11.95 13.49
CA THR A 40 -29.51 -10.79 14.33
C THR A 40 -27.99 -10.62 14.38
N TYR A 41 -27.54 -9.44 13.99
CA TYR A 41 -26.17 -8.96 13.99
C TYR A 41 -25.89 -8.19 15.27
N ARG A 42 -24.92 -8.66 16.06
CA ARG A 42 -24.44 -7.98 17.26
C ARG A 42 -23.14 -7.26 16.96
N VAL A 43 -23.10 -5.97 17.26
CA VAL A 43 -21.92 -5.14 17.09
C VAL A 43 -21.20 -5.03 18.44
N SER A 44 -20.05 -5.69 18.54
CA SER A 44 -19.18 -5.62 19.72
C SER A 44 -17.72 -5.47 19.28
N ILE A 45 -16.96 -4.63 19.98
CA ILE A 45 -15.54 -4.39 19.69
C ILE A 45 -14.70 -4.66 20.94
N LYS A 46 -13.51 -5.24 20.75
CA LYS A 46 -12.55 -5.46 21.84
C LYS A 46 -11.69 -4.21 22.00
N THR A 47 -11.85 -3.53 23.14
CA THR A 47 -11.02 -2.40 23.56
C THR A 47 -9.95 -2.89 24.55
N GLU A 48 -9.10 -1.98 25.04
CA GLU A 48 -8.11 -2.28 26.07
C GLU A 48 -8.75 -2.65 27.42
N HIS A 49 -10.00 -2.23 27.64
CA HIS A 49 -10.77 -2.49 28.86
C HIS A 49 -11.71 -3.69 28.73
N GLY A 50 -11.63 -4.43 27.62
CA GLY A 50 -12.46 -5.60 27.36
C GLY A 50 -13.47 -5.39 26.23
N TRP A 51 -14.50 -6.23 26.20
CA TRP A 51 -15.51 -6.20 25.14
C TRP A 51 -16.58 -5.14 25.41
N LYS A 52 -16.85 -4.29 24.42
CA LYS A 52 -17.92 -3.29 24.46
C LYS A 52 -18.94 -3.58 23.37
N THR A 53 -20.22 -3.58 23.73
CA THR A 53 -21.34 -3.86 22.80
C THR A 53 -22.10 -2.57 22.49
N TYR A 54 -22.35 -2.33 21.20
CA TYR A 54 -22.98 -1.12 20.68
C TYR A 54 -24.44 -1.35 20.26
N GLY A 55 -24.83 -2.60 20.05
CA GLY A 55 -26.23 -2.93 19.75
C GLY A 55 -26.41 -4.29 19.10
N ARG A 56 -27.67 -4.61 18.87
CA ARG A 56 -28.15 -5.75 18.08
C ARG A 56 -29.05 -5.19 16.99
N PHE A 57 -28.90 -5.72 15.78
CA PHE A 57 -29.53 -5.22 14.56
C PHE A 57 -30.00 -6.41 13.74
N ASN A 58 -31.12 -6.31 13.06
CA ASN A 58 -31.54 -7.35 12.11
C ASN A 58 -31.11 -6.99 10.68
N ASP A 59 -30.78 -5.73 10.43
CA ASP A 59 -30.19 -5.28 9.18
C ASP A 59 -28.65 -5.30 9.24
N LEU A 60 -28.03 -5.96 8.27
CA LEU A 60 -26.57 -6.07 8.18
C LEU A 60 -25.93 -4.71 7.86
N GLU A 61 -26.56 -3.90 7.01
CA GLU A 61 -25.98 -2.62 6.62
C GLU A 61 -25.96 -1.65 7.81
N THR A 62 -27.02 -1.63 8.61
CA THR A 62 -27.10 -0.89 9.87
C THR A 62 -26.09 -1.39 10.89
N ALA A 63 -25.95 -2.71 11.06
CA ALA A 63 -24.92 -3.29 11.92
C ALA A 63 -23.51 -2.87 11.48
N THR A 64 -23.26 -2.88 10.18
CA THR A 64 -21.97 -2.48 9.58
C THR A 64 -21.68 -1.00 9.81
N TYR A 65 -22.71 -0.15 9.68
CA TYR A 65 -22.59 1.27 9.98
C TYR A 65 -22.22 1.52 11.44
N VAL A 66 -22.94 0.88 12.36
CA VAL A 66 -22.66 1.01 13.80
C VAL A 66 -21.31 0.38 14.17
N ALA A 67 -20.86 -0.66 13.47
CA ALA A 67 -19.51 -1.20 13.63
C ALA A 67 -18.43 -0.18 13.25
N ASN A 68 -18.60 0.56 12.14
CA ASN A 68 -17.69 1.65 11.79
C ASN A 68 -17.68 2.75 12.86
N ILE A 69 -18.85 3.12 13.41
CA ILE A 69 -18.94 4.08 14.53
C ILE A 69 -18.14 3.56 15.73
N ALA A 70 -18.30 2.28 16.11
CA ALA A 70 -17.58 1.68 17.22
C ALA A 70 -16.06 1.73 17.02
N ILE A 71 -15.56 1.36 15.82
CA ILE A 71 -14.15 1.41 15.48
C ILE A 71 -13.60 2.83 15.62
N LEU A 72 -14.30 3.80 15.02
CA LEU A 72 -13.88 5.20 15.02
C LEU A 72 -13.89 5.79 16.43
N VAL A 73 -14.92 5.54 17.23
CA VAL A 73 -15.03 6.07 18.61
C VAL A 73 -13.98 5.49 19.55
N GLU A 74 -13.54 4.26 19.32
CA GLU A 74 -12.52 3.61 20.14
C GLU A 74 -11.09 3.81 19.61
N ASN A 75 -10.90 4.53 18.50
CA ASN A 75 -9.60 4.70 17.82
C ASN A 75 -8.94 3.36 17.42
N LEU A 76 -9.74 2.42 16.91
CA LEU A 76 -9.27 1.08 16.59
C LEU A 76 -9.14 0.85 15.08
N GLU A 77 -9.00 1.90 14.27
CA GLU A 77 -8.81 1.84 12.81
C GLU A 77 -7.53 1.10 12.41
N VAL A 78 -6.55 1.05 13.32
CA VAL A 78 -5.33 0.26 13.15
C VAL A 78 -5.61 -1.23 13.37
N ARG A 79 -6.64 -1.64 14.12
CA ARG A 79 -6.94 -3.05 14.43
C ARG A 79 -8.10 -3.61 13.62
N TYR A 80 -9.05 -2.78 13.23
CA TYR A 80 -10.26 -3.16 12.50
C TYR A 80 -10.38 -2.31 11.24
N GLU A 81 -10.78 -2.95 10.14
CA GLU A 81 -10.94 -2.29 8.85
C GLU A 81 -12.21 -1.44 8.83
N LEU A 82 -12.15 -0.19 8.36
CA LEU A 82 -13.37 0.59 8.15
C LEU A 82 -14.07 0.15 6.86
N ASN A 83 -15.34 -0.18 6.97
CA ASN A 83 -16.15 -0.61 5.83
C ASN A 83 -16.44 0.58 4.91
N LYS A 84 -16.10 0.43 3.62
CA LYS A 84 -16.25 1.50 2.61
C LYS A 84 -17.66 1.58 2.02
N GLU A 85 -18.39 0.47 2.05
CA GLU A 85 -19.73 0.34 1.48
C GLU A 85 -20.76 0.28 2.59
N ILE A 86 -21.16 1.46 3.08
CA ILE A 86 -22.29 1.59 3.99
C ILE A 86 -23.46 2.15 3.19
N GLY A 87 -24.45 1.30 2.92
CA GLY A 87 -25.79 1.76 2.58
C GLY A 87 -26.55 2.10 3.86
N THR A 88 -27.24 3.24 3.90
CA THR A 88 -28.15 3.58 5.01
C THR A 88 -29.54 3.00 4.74
N LYS A 89 -29.63 1.69 4.51
CA LYS A 89 -30.88 1.07 4.02
C LYS A 89 -31.97 0.94 5.10
N ASP A 90 -31.64 0.66 6.36
CA ASP A 90 -32.65 0.62 7.43
C ASP A 90 -32.60 1.88 8.32
N ARG A 91 -33.45 2.84 7.97
CA ARG A 91 -33.59 4.09 8.73
C ARG A 91 -34.26 3.88 10.09
N GLN A 92 -35.03 2.81 10.28
CA GLN A 92 -35.83 2.61 11.48
C GLN A 92 -35.01 2.01 12.61
N GLU A 93 -34.26 0.93 12.37
CA GLU A 93 -33.34 0.37 13.37
C GLU A 93 -32.29 1.41 13.79
N LEU A 94 -31.78 2.18 12.82
CA LEU A 94 -30.82 3.22 13.09
C LEU A 94 -31.42 4.39 13.91
N ALA A 95 -32.68 4.76 13.65
CA ALA A 95 -33.37 5.78 14.44
C ALA A 95 -33.60 5.32 15.90
N ILE A 96 -33.98 4.06 16.11
CA ILE A 96 -34.11 3.46 17.44
C ILE A 96 -32.77 3.46 18.17
N TRP A 97 -31.70 3.06 17.47
CA TRP A 97 -30.36 3.06 18.03
C TRP A 97 -29.91 4.47 18.44
N ARG A 98 -30.16 5.49 17.62
CA ARG A 98 -29.86 6.91 17.92
C ARG A 98 -30.65 7.46 19.11
N ALA A 99 -31.89 6.99 19.30
CA ALA A 99 -32.74 7.41 20.41
C ALA A 99 -32.25 6.88 21.77
N THR A 100 -31.39 5.87 21.78
CA THR A 100 -30.73 5.41 23.00
C THR A 100 -29.72 6.43 23.48
N SER A 101 -29.67 6.70 24.79
CA SER A 101 -28.82 7.74 25.39
C SER A 101 -27.37 7.63 24.91
N ASN A 102 -26.77 8.77 24.55
CA ASN A 102 -25.39 8.93 24.09
C ASN A 102 -25.07 8.38 22.69
N ASN A 103 -25.89 7.53 22.07
CA ASN A 103 -25.57 6.95 20.76
C ASN A 103 -25.53 7.99 19.63
N SER A 104 -26.40 9.00 19.69
CA SER A 104 -26.32 10.15 18.78
C SER A 104 -24.99 10.90 18.88
N ASP A 105 -24.41 10.97 20.08
CA ASP A 105 -23.14 11.65 20.29
C ASP A 105 -21.96 10.77 19.87
N LEU A 106 -22.05 9.44 20.05
CA LEU A 106 -21.10 8.49 19.46
C LEU A 106 -21.04 8.65 17.93
N GLU A 107 -22.19 8.80 17.28
CA GLU A 107 -22.27 9.02 15.83
C GLU A 107 -21.61 10.36 15.41
N LYS A 108 -21.85 11.45 16.16
CA LYS A 108 -21.18 12.74 15.90
C LYS A 108 -19.65 12.65 16.08
N ILE A 109 -19.20 11.96 17.14
CA ILE A 109 -17.77 11.73 17.39
C ILE A 109 -17.16 10.92 16.25
N ALA A 110 -17.81 9.84 15.82
CA ALA A 110 -17.37 9.03 14.71
C ALA A 110 -17.29 9.84 13.41
N ALA A 111 -18.29 10.68 13.11
CA ALA A 111 -18.28 11.53 11.92
C ALA A 111 -17.09 12.52 11.93
N SER A 112 -16.83 13.16 13.07
CA SER A 112 -15.66 14.06 13.21
C SER A 112 -14.32 13.32 13.02
N ARG A 113 -14.21 12.09 13.50
CA ARG A 113 -13.00 11.27 13.34
C ARG A 113 -12.85 10.72 11.93
N PHE A 114 -13.94 10.29 11.31
CA PHE A 114 -13.96 9.83 9.93
C PHE A 114 -13.39 10.90 9.00
N GLU A 115 -13.77 12.17 9.21
CA GLU A 115 -13.22 13.28 8.42
C GLU A 115 -11.69 13.38 8.54
N ARG A 116 -11.15 13.25 9.77
CA ARG A 116 -9.69 13.26 10.00
C ARG A 116 -9.01 12.09 9.34
N VAL A 117 -9.58 10.88 9.44
CA VAL A 117 -9.05 9.67 8.81
C VAL A 117 -9.07 9.80 7.29
N ARG A 118 -10.13 10.38 6.72
CA ARG A 118 -10.26 10.66 5.29
C ARG A 118 -9.17 11.62 4.81
N ILE A 119 -8.98 12.74 5.50
CA ILE A 119 -7.94 13.74 5.18
C ILE A 119 -6.54 13.10 5.27
N ALA A 120 -6.27 12.31 6.30
CA ALA A 120 -4.99 11.62 6.45
C ALA A 120 -4.74 10.63 5.30
N LEU A 121 -5.78 9.89 4.89
CA LEU A 121 -5.70 8.93 3.79
C LEU A 121 -5.47 9.62 2.44
N GLU A 122 -6.11 10.77 2.20
CA GLU A 122 -5.86 11.59 1.01
C GLU A 122 -4.43 12.14 0.99
N SER A 123 -3.92 12.62 2.14
CA SER A 123 -2.54 13.08 2.25
C SER A 123 -1.51 11.98 1.96
N VAL A 124 -1.75 10.76 2.45
CA VAL A 124 -0.88 9.60 2.14
C VAL A 124 -0.93 9.26 0.66
N ARG A 125 -2.12 9.25 0.03
CA ARG A 125 -2.26 9.00 -1.42
C ARG A 125 -1.56 10.06 -2.26
N GLU A 126 -1.63 11.32 -1.84
CA GLU A 126 -0.92 12.40 -2.52
C GLU A 126 0.60 12.22 -2.46
N LYS A 127 1.10 11.82 -1.28
CA LYS A 127 2.52 11.52 -1.10
C LYS A 127 2.96 10.32 -1.95
N GLU A 128 2.18 9.24 -1.97
CA GLU A 128 2.45 8.07 -2.81
C GLU A 128 2.46 8.42 -4.30
N ARG A 129 1.55 9.30 -4.77
CA ARG A 129 1.56 9.81 -6.15
C ARG A 129 2.82 10.61 -6.45
N SER A 130 3.19 11.55 -5.58
CA SER A 130 4.39 12.36 -5.75
C SER A 130 5.67 11.52 -5.78
N GLU A 131 5.76 10.51 -4.90
CA GLU A 131 6.90 9.58 -4.88
C GLU A 131 6.95 8.72 -6.16
N ALA A 132 5.80 8.26 -6.66
CA ALA A 132 5.72 7.52 -7.93
C ALA A 132 6.13 8.39 -9.13
N GLU A 133 5.68 9.64 -9.20
CA GLU A 133 6.08 10.59 -10.23
C GLU A 133 7.59 10.88 -10.18
N ALA A 134 8.15 11.11 -8.99
CA ALA A 134 9.58 11.32 -8.82
C ALA A 134 10.41 10.09 -9.23
N LEU A 135 9.89 8.87 -9.01
CA LEU A 135 10.53 7.64 -9.46
C LEU A 135 10.49 7.52 -10.99
N LEU A 136 9.35 7.81 -11.61
CA LEU A 136 9.19 7.80 -13.07
C LEU A 136 10.12 8.82 -13.74
N ASP A 137 10.26 10.01 -13.18
CA ASP A 137 11.18 11.02 -13.69
C ASP A 137 12.64 10.62 -13.53
N LYS A 138 13.02 9.96 -12.43
CA LYS A 138 14.35 9.36 -12.29
C LYS A 138 14.62 8.29 -13.35
N ILE A 139 13.64 7.43 -13.64
CA ILE A 139 13.75 6.40 -14.67
C ILE A 139 13.89 7.03 -16.06
N LYS A 140 13.11 8.07 -16.38
CA LYS A 140 13.21 8.81 -17.65
C LYS A 140 14.60 9.42 -17.81
N ARG A 141 15.09 10.16 -16.80
CA ARG A 141 16.43 10.76 -16.84
C ARG A 141 17.54 9.71 -16.98
N ALA A 142 17.40 8.56 -16.33
CA ALA A 142 18.35 7.46 -16.49
C ALA A 142 18.31 6.87 -17.92
N ARG A 143 17.11 6.71 -18.49
CA ARG A 143 16.93 6.25 -19.88
C ARG A 143 17.51 7.24 -20.89
N ASP A 144 17.27 8.53 -20.69
CA ASP A 144 17.77 9.59 -21.57
C ASP A 144 19.31 9.66 -21.53
N ARG A 145 19.92 9.49 -20.34
CA ARG A 145 21.39 9.37 -20.21
C ARG A 145 21.93 8.13 -20.92
N VAL A 146 21.29 6.97 -20.76
CA VAL A 146 21.70 5.75 -21.48
C VAL A 146 21.54 5.92 -22.99
N PHE A 147 20.52 6.66 -23.45
CA PHE A 147 20.34 6.96 -24.88
C PHE A 147 21.39 7.94 -25.41
N GLU A 148 21.74 8.97 -24.66
CA GLU A 148 22.83 9.91 -24.97
C GLU A 148 24.21 9.23 -24.97
N GLU A 149 24.44 8.28 -24.06
CA GLU A 149 25.68 7.50 -23.99
C GLU A 149 25.78 6.43 -25.09
N ALA A 150 24.66 5.98 -25.68
CA ALA A 150 24.64 4.82 -26.58
C ALA A 150 24.65 5.12 -28.08
N TRP A 151 24.52 6.37 -28.55
CA TRP A 151 24.47 6.66 -29.99
C TRP A 151 25.73 7.37 -30.50
N LEU A 152 26.80 6.60 -30.69
CA LEU A 152 27.80 6.96 -31.67
C LEU A 152 27.28 6.59 -33.07
N PRO A 153 27.31 7.51 -34.06
CA PRO A 153 27.00 7.19 -35.43
C PRO A 153 27.78 5.94 -35.89
N PRO A 154 27.20 5.05 -36.71
CA PRO A 154 27.87 3.82 -37.16
C PRO A 154 29.25 4.06 -37.77
N GLU A 155 29.45 5.20 -38.42
CA GLU A 155 30.72 5.66 -38.99
C GLU A 155 31.80 5.90 -37.93
N ARG A 156 31.42 6.48 -36.79
CA ARG A 156 32.31 6.73 -35.64
C ARG A 156 32.69 5.42 -34.94
N LEU A 157 31.74 4.51 -34.80
CA LEU A 157 32.01 3.16 -34.29
C LEU A 157 32.97 2.40 -35.21
N LYS A 158 32.77 2.50 -36.54
CA LYS A 158 33.66 1.88 -37.52
C LYS A 158 35.06 2.50 -37.47
N ALA A 159 35.17 3.81 -37.32
CA ALA A 159 36.46 4.50 -37.19
C ALA A 159 37.25 3.97 -35.98
N ILE A 160 36.64 3.93 -34.78
CA ILE A 160 37.30 3.43 -33.56
C ILE A 160 37.72 1.96 -33.72
N ARG A 161 36.84 1.11 -34.27
CA ARG A 161 37.13 -0.33 -34.45
C ARG A 161 38.22 -0.60 -35.49
N SER A 162 38.46 0.33 -36.41
CA SER A 162 39.46 0.21 -37.49
C SER A 162 40.81 0.82 -37.12
N MET A 163 40.92 1.50 -35.97
CA MET A 163 42.20 2.03 -35.47
C MET A 163 43.21 0.91 -35.24
N SER A 164 44.49 1.20 -35.47
CA SER A 164 45.58 0.33 -35.02
C SER A 164 45.60 0.27 -33.47
N ASN A 165 46.35 -0.66 -32.88
CA ASN A 165 46.44 -0.75 -31.42
C ASN A 165 47.09 0.51 -30.82
N ASP A 166 48.12 1.04 -31.48
CA ASP A 166 48.83 2.24 -31.02
C ASP A 166 47.93 3.48 -31.11
N ASP A 167 47.22 3.64 -32.23
CA ASP A 167 46.26 4.74 -32.42
C ASP A 167 45.12 4.67 -31.39
N LEU A 168 44.65 3.47 -31.05
CA LEU A 168 43.59 3.28 -30.07
C LEU A 168 44.05 3.68 -28.66
N VAL A 169 45.29 3.36 -28.30
CA VAL A 169 45.89 3.73 -27.01
C VAL A 169 46.06 5.25 -26.93
N ASP A 170 46.57 5.88 -27.98
CA ASP A 170 46.76 7.33 -28.02
C ASP A 170 45.42 8.08 -28.06
N PHE A 171 44.43 7.55 -28.77
CA PHE A 171 43.06 8.07 -28.74
C PHE A 171 42.47 8.08 -27.33
N ILE A 172 42.65 7.00 -26.57
CA ILE A 172 42.17 6.89 -25.17
C ILE A 172 42.92 7.86 -24.24
N LYS A 173 44.23 8.03 -24.42
CA LYS A 173 45.05 8.94 -23.58
C LYS A 173 44.66 10.41 -23.74
N VAL A 174 44.25 10.81 -24.94
CA VAL A 174 43.97 12.22 -25.27
C VAL A 174 42.50 12.60 -25.07
N LYS A 175 41.56 11.64 -25.15
CA LYS A 175 40.13 11.91 -25.03
C LYS A 175 39.65 12.01 -23.58
N LYS A 176 38.85 13.04 -23.29
CA LYS A 176 38.06 13.12 -22.03
C LYS A 176 36.98 12.04 -22.02
N ARG A 177 36.59 11.58 -20.83
CA ARG A 177 35.50 10.60 -20.65
C ARG A 177 34.22 11.07 -21.36
N GLY A 178 33.65 10.18 -22.18
CA GLY A 178 32.49 10.39 -23.02
C GLY A 178 32.24 9.17 -23.91
N PRO A 179 31.19 9.17 -24.75
CA PRO A 179 30.76 7.98 -25.50
C PRO A 179 31.85 7.36 -26.40
N GLU A 180 32.64 8.19 -27.09
CA GLU A 180 33.79 7.74 -27.91
C GLU A 180 34.87 7.07 -27.06
N TYR A 181 35.11 7.56 -25.84
CA TYR A 181 36.09 7.02 -24.91
C TYR A 181 35.66 5.64 -24.39
N ASP A 182 34.39 5.47 -24.02
CA ASP A 182 33.89 4.20 -23.47
C ASP A 182 33.90 3.09 -24.54
N VAL A 183 33.56 3.43 -25.78
CA VAL A 183 33.67 2.49 -26.91
C VAL A 183 35.12 2.14 -27.22
N ALA A 184 36.03 3.11 -27.22
CA ALA A 184 37.46 2.86 -27.43
C ALA A 184 38.05 1.99 -26.29
N MET A 185 37.67 2.23 -25.05
CA MET A 185 38.09 1.44 -23.89
C MET A 185 37.58 0.00 -23.97
N ALA A 186 36.30 -0.19 -24.29
CA ALA A 186 35.73 -1.53 -24.48
C ALA A 186 36.41 -2.29 -25.63
N GLU A 187 36.76 -1.60 -26.71
CA GLU A 187 37.51 -2.15 -27.84
C GLU A 187 38.94 -2.56 -27.45
N ALA A 188 39.66 -1.72 -26.70
CA ALA A 188 40.99 -2.01 -26.19
C ALA A 188 40.98 -3.24 -25.27
N VAL A 189 40.03 -3.31 -24.33
CA VAL A 189 39.83 -4.47 -23.45
C VAL A 189 39.53 -5.73 -24.25
N ARG A 190 38.69 -5.64 -25.28
CA ARG A 190 38.36 -6.76 -26.17
C ARG A 190 39.60 -7.27 -26.92
N ARG A 191 40.43 -6.38 -27.46
CA ARG A 191 41.67 -6.75 -28.17
C ARG A 191 42.70 -7.34 -27.23
N PHE A 192 42.89 -6.73 -26.07
CA PHE A 192 43.80 -7.23 -25.03
C PHE A 192 43.44 -8.66 -24.60
N LYS A 193 42.15 -8.94 -24.36
CA LYS A 193 41.65 -10.29 -24.02
C LYS A 193 41.83 -11.31 -25.14
N ARG A 194 41.86 -10.90 -26.41
CA ARG A 194 42.10 -11.81 -27.55
C ARG A 194 43.56 -12.14 -27.76
N LEU A 195 44.46 -11.28 -27.30
CA LEU A 195 45.91 -11.45 -27.46
C LEU A 195 46.51 -12.36 -26.38
N ASP A 196 45.72 -12.82 -25.41
CA ASP A 196 46.13 -13.71 -24.30
C ASP A 196 47.42 -13.24 -23.59
N LEU A 197 47.61 -11.92 -23.55
CA LEU A 197 48.79 -11.32 -22.93
C LEU A 197 48.66 -11.41 -21.40
N PRO A 198 49.71 -11.89 -20.69
CA PRO A 198 49.67 -11.99 -19.24
C PRO A 198 49.42 -10.61 -18.63
N ARG A 199 48.46 -10.53 -17.69
CA ARG A 199 48.33 -9.35 -16.84
C ARG A 199 49.65 -9.18 -16.10
N GLN A 200 50.43 -8.15 -16.43
CA GLN A 200 51.56 -7.77 -15.58
C GLN A 200 51.01 -7.41 -14.19
N ALA A 201 51.58 -8.06 -13.18
CA ALA A 201 51.27 -7.89 -11.76
C ALA A 201 51.81 -6.55 -11.24
#